data_AF-A0A2S9GFX6-F1
#
_entry.id   AF-A0A2S9GFX6-F1
#
_cell.length_a   1.000
_cell.length_b   1.000
_cell.length_c   1.000
_cell.angle_alpha   90.00
_cell.angle_beta   90.00
_cell.angle_gamma   90.00
#
_symmetry.space_group_name_H-M   'P 1'
#
loop_
_entity.id
_entity.type
_entity.pdbx_description
1 polymer ?
#
loop_
_entity_poly.entity_id
_entity_poly.type
_entity_poly.pdbx_seq_one_letter_code
_entity_poly.pdbx_strand_id
1 'polypeptide(L)' 'IAPSAAKLFCTEMAGNVADLAVQIHGGSGYMRDVAVERIYRDVRLLRLYEGTSEIQRLIIGGGLVKAQQKSTRQTR' A
#
# COMPACT_ATOMS: atom_id res chain seq x y z
N ILE A 1 6.31 8.40 -10.38
CA ILE A 1 5.29 7.35 -10.67
C ILE A 1 5.77 6.00 -10.15
N ALA A 2 6.88 5.44 -10.65
CA ALA A 2 7.33 4.10 -10.26
C ALA A 2 7.56 3.87 -8.75
N PRO A 3 8.28 4.75 -7.99
CA PRO A 3 8.47 4.53 -6.55
C PRO A 3 7.16 4.57 -5.75
N SER A 4 6.29 5.54 -6.07
CA SER A 4 4.96 5.65 -5.45
C SER A 4 4.06 4.46 -5.75
N ALA A 5 4.09 3.95 -6.99
CA ALA A 5 3.31 2.78 -7.40
C ALA A 5 3.78 1.51 -6.66
N ALA A 6 5.10 1.29 -6.58
CA ALA A 6 5.68 0.17 -5.86
C ALA A 6 5.31 0.22 -4.37
N LYS A 7 5.52 1.37 -3.73
CA LYS A 7 5.17 1.55 -2.31
C LYS A 7 3.68 1.31 -2.06
N LEU A 8 2.80 1.91 -2.85
CA LEU A 8 1.36 1.76 -2.70
C LEU A 8 0.95 0.28 -2.80
N PHE A 9 1.43 -0.40 -3.85
CA PHE A 9 1.09 -1.79 -4.09
C PHE A 9 1.59 -2.72 -2.96
N CYS A 10 2.88 -2.64 -2.64
CA CYS A 10 3.49 -3.54 -1.66
C CYS A 10 2.90 -3.37 -0.26
N THR A 11 2.65 -2.12 0.16
CA THR A 11 2.17 -1.84 1.53
C THR A 11 0.69 -2.18 1.72
N GLU A 12 -0.16 -1.99 0.71
CA GLU A 12 -1.55 -2.48 0.74
C GLU A 12 -1.59 -4.01 0.73
N MET A 13 -0.78 -4.64 -0.12
CA MET A 13 -0.72 -6.10 -0.19
C MET A 13 -0.21 -6.71 1.13
N ALA A 14 0.84 -6.14 1.73
CA ALA A 14 1.35 -6.59 3.02
C ALA A 14 0.28 -6.52 4.12
N GLY A 15 -0.54 -5.45 4.13
CA GLY A 15 -1.67 -5.32 5.04
C GLY A 15 -2.70 -6.45 4.86
N ASN A 16 -3.08 -6.73 3.61
CA ASN A 16 -4.05 -7.79 3.31
C ASN A 16 -3.54 -9.20 3.66
N VAL A 17 -2.26 -9.48 3.39
CA VAL A 17 -1.65 -10.77 3.76
C VAL A 17 -1.58 -10.94 5.28
N ALA A 18 -1.21 -9.89 6.01
CA ALA A 18 -1.17 -9.95 7.47
C ALA A 18 -2.56 -10.15 8.08
N ASP A 19 -3.58 -9.49 7.54
CA ASP A 19 -4.98 -9.66 7.94
C ASP A 19 -5.46 -11.11 7.73
N LEU A 20 -5.21 -11.67 6.55
CA LEU A 20 -5.53 -13.07 6.26
C LEU A 20 -4.78 -14.03 7.18
N ALA A 21 -3.52 -13.74 7.50
CA ALA A 21 -2.74 -14.56 8.41
C ALA A 21 -3.35 -14.56 9.82
N VAL A 22 -3.82 -13.41 10.34
CA VAL A 22 -4.56 -13.35 11.61
C VAL A 22 -5.82 -14.20 11.53
N GLN A 23 -6.60 -14.07 10.45
CA GLN A 23 -7.84 -14.83 10.26
C GLN A 23 -7.61 -16.36 10.25
N ILE A 24 -6.53 -16.84 9.64
CA ILE A 24 -6.15 -18.27 9.63
C ILE A 24 -5.83 -18.78 11.03
N HIS A 25 -5.22 -17.96 11.88
CA HIS A 25 -4.91 -18.33 13.27
C HIS A 25 -6.12 -18.24 14.21
N GLY A 26 -7.27 -17.75 13.74
CA GLY A 26 -8.48 -17.59 14.54
C GLY A 26 -8.25 -16.70 15.77
N GLY A 27 -8.86 -17.05 16.91
CA GLY A 27 -8.71 -16.29 18.16
C GLY A 27 -7.26 -16.16 18.64
N SER A 28 -6.42 -17.17 18.38
CA SER A 28 -5.00 -17.13 18.70
C SER A 28 -4.24 -16.09 17.90
N GLY A 29 -4.71 -15.71 16.70
CA GLY A 29 -4.09 -14.68 15.87
C GLY A 29 -4.04 -13.29 16.51
N TYR A 30 -4.82 -13.05 17.56
CA TYR A 30 -4.79 -11.83 18.37
C TYR A 30 -3.94 -11.94 19.64
N MET A 31 -3.42 -13.13 19.96
CA MET A 31 -2.65 -13.40 21.16
C MET A 31 -1.16 -13.15 20.89
N ARG A 32 -0.44 -12.66 21.91
CA ARG A 32 1.01 -12.36 21.80
C ARG A 32 1.90 -13.61 21.70
N ASP A 33 1.31 -14.79 21.79
CA ASP A 33 2.02 -16.07 21.73
C ASP A 33 2.39 -16.48 20.30
N VAL A 34 1.80 -15.84 19.29
CA VAL A 34 2.04 -16.12 17.86
C VAL A 34 2.49 -14.87 17.12
N ALA A 35 3.58 -14.94 16.35
CA ALA A 35 4.21 -13.77 15.74
C ALA A 35 3.31 -12.95 14.79
N VAL A 36 2.18 -13.49 14.34
CA VAL A 36 1.25 -12.85 13.40
C VAL A 36 0.63 -11.58 13.98
N GLU A 37 0.41 -11.52 15.29
CA GLU A 37 -0.22 -10.36 15.94
C GLU A 37 0.69 -9.12 15.87
N ARG A 38 2.01 -9.33 15.98
CA ARG A 38 3.03 -8.29 15.89
C ARG A 38 3.18 -7.84 14.45
N ILE A 39 3.27 -8.78 13.51
CA ILE A 39 3.35 -8.49 12.08
C ILE A 39 2.15 -7.63 11.64
N TYR A 40 0.94 -7.99 12.06
CA TYR A 40 -0.28 -7.23 11.74
C TYR A 40 -0.22 -5.77 12.22
N ARG A 41 0.32 -5.54 13.42
CA ARG A 41 0.54 -4.17 13.94
C ARG A 41 1.61 -3.42 13.15
N ASP A 42 2.73 -4.07 12.84
CA ASP A 42 3.87 -3.43 12.19
C ASP A 42 3.54 -3.01 10.76
N VAL A 43 2.86 -3.86 9.98
CA VAL A 43 2.51 -3.54 8.59
C VAL A 43 1.52 -2.38 8.46
N ARG A 44 0.76 -2.06 9.51
CA ARG A 44 -0.18 -0.92 9.50
C ARG A 44 0.56 0.40 9.30
N LEU A 45 1.75 0.51 9.87
CA LEU A 45 2.59 1.70 9.84
C LEU A 45 3.02 2.06 8.40
N LEU A 46 3.29 1.05 7.58
CA LEU A 46 3.81 1.21 6.21
C LEU A 46 2.89 2.02 5.28
N ARG A 47 1.58 2.02 5.56
CA ARG A 47 0.56 2.77 4.80
C ARG A 47 0.39 4.22 5.26
N LEU A 48 1.07 4.63 6.33
CA LEU A 48 0.94 5.96 6.93
C LEU A 48 2.21 6.79 6.76
N TYR A 49 3.38 6.18 6.98
CA TYR A 49 4.65 6.91 6.94
C TYR A 49 5.12 7.19 5.52
N GLU A 50 5.94 8.23 5.36
CA GLU A 50 6.56 8.63 4.09
C GLU A 50 5.55 8.81 2.94
N GLY A 51 4.36 9.32 3.29
CA GLY A 51 3.23 9.53 2.39
C GLY A 51 2.23 8.37 2.42
N THR A 52 1.01 8.68 2.84
CA THR A 52 -0.09 7.71 2.94
C THR A 52 -0.48 7.14 1.59
N SER A 53 -1.25 6.04 1.58
CA SER A 53 -1.77 5.44 0.36
C SER A 53 -2.49 6.44 -0.55
N GLU A 54 -3.26 7.38 0.01
CA GLU A 54 -3.94 8.45 -0.73
C GLU A 54 -2.93 9.40 -1.38
N ILE A 55 -1.87 9.79 -0.67
CA ILE A 55 -0.81 10.63 -1.22
C ILE A 55 -0.09 9.92 -2.36
N GLN A 56 0.21 8.62 -2.23
CA GLN A 56 0.80 7.86 -3.34
C GLN A 56 -0.14 7.81 -4.55
N ARG A 57 -1.44 7.57 -4.34
CA ARG A 57 -2.47 7.61 -5.40
C ARG A 57 -2.51 8.96 -6.11
N LEU A 58 -2.47 10.08 -5.36
CA LEU A 58 -2.44 11.43 -5.92
C LEU A 58 -1.18 11.68 -6.78
N ILE A 59 -0.01 11.26 -6.32
CA ILE A 59 1.25 11.39 -7.08
C ILE A 59 1.19 10.58 -8.38
N ILE A 60 0.69 9.34 -8.32
CA ILE A 60 0.54 8.47 -9.49
C ILE A 60 -0.46 9.09 -10.47
N GLY A 61 -1.67 9.44 -10.01
CA GLY A 61 -2.72 10.02 -10.83
C GLY A 61 -2.28 11.32 -11.50
N GLY A 62 -1.67 12.24 -10.73
CA GLY A 62 -1.12 13.48 -11.28
C GLY A 62 -0.02 13.25 -12.31
N GLY A 63 0.82 12.21 -12.12
CA GLY A 63 1.82 11.80 -13.10
C GLY A 63 1.22 11.28 -14.41
N LEU A 64 0.18 10.47 -14.33
CA LEU A 64 -0.53 9.91 -15.49
C LEU A 64 -1.23 11.01 -16.30
N VAL A 65 -1.95 11.93 -15.63
CA VAL A 65 -2.62 13.06 -16.30
C VAL A 65 -1.61 13.92 -17.06
N LYS A 66 -0.47 14.25 -16.44
CA LYS A 66 0.60 15.03 -17.08
C LYS A 66 1.20 14.31 -18.29
N ALA A 67 1.41 12.99 -18.20
CA ALA A 67 1.92 12.18 -19.32
C ALA A 67 0.92 12.21 -20.49
N GLN A 68 -0.36 12.04 -20.21
CA GLN A 68 -1.41 12.08 -21.24
C GLN A 68 -1.50 13.44 -21.93
N GLN A 69 -1.46 14.54 -21.17
CA GLN A 69 -1.47 15.90 -21.73
C GLN A 69 -0.31 16.14 -22.71
N LYS A 70 0.88 15.60 -22.42
CA LYS A 70 2.03 15.69 -23.33
C LYS A 70 1.81 14.90 -24.62
N SER A 71 1.30 13.68 -24.52
CA SER A 71 0.98 12.84 -25.69
C SER A 71 -0.07 13.51 -26.59
N THR A 72 -1.14 14.05 -26.01
CA THR A 72 -2.20 14.75 -26.76
C THR A 72 -1.68 16.01 -27.46
N ARG A 73 -0.75 16.75 -26.84
CA ARG A 73 -0.11 17.93 -27.45
C ARG A 73 0.85 17.59 -28.59
N GLN A 74 1.46 16.40 -28.59
CA GLN A 74 2.34 15.96 -29.69
C GLN A 74 1.58 15.44 -30.91
N THR A 75 0.31 15.04 -30.73
CA THR A 75 -0.53 14.51 -31.81
C THR A 75 -1.34 15.61 -32.51
N ARG A 76 -1.37 16.82 -31.93
CA ARG A 76 -1.96 18.03 -32.51
C ARG A 76 -0.86 18.90 -33.10
#